data_AF-A0A105T593-F1
#
_entry.id   AF-A0A105T593-F1
#
_cell.length_a   1.000
_cell.length_b   1.000
_cell.length_c   1.000
_cell.angle_alpha   90.00
_cell.angle_beta   90.00
_cell.angle_gamma   90.00
#
_symmetry.space_group_name_H-M   'P 1'
#
loop_
_entity.id
_entity.type
_entity.pdbx_description
1 polymer ?
#
loop_
_entity_poly.entity_id
_entity_poly.type
_entity_poly.pdbx_seq_one_letter_code
_entity_poly.pdbx_strand_id
1 'polypeptide(L)'
;MNFVQTALPGVVLIEPKVFEDDRGWFMESFNERRFADGLFQLGLPIPKPFVQDNQSCSKKGALRGLHYQLEPFAQGKLVSVTQGAAFDVAVDIRVGSPTFGQWIGVELSASNKKMLWIPEGFAHGFVALEDNTHFHYKTTNFYNKNAERSVLWNDATLAIKWPALEDYLVSDKDQIAPRLEQAELPSWLAESTDEVRTLKVIGDERGSLVALTRGLAVPFTIKRVYYLFGTQENISRGFHAHKQLDQMAVCISGRCRMMLDDGTSTKDIWLDRPDKGVLIKSKIWHEMHEFSADCVMMVLASDEYDESDYIRNYESFMSWVSKDAE
;
A
#
# COMPACT_ATOMS: atom_id res chain seq x y z
N MET A 1 1.37 -6.51 -21.57
CA MET A 1 1.45 -5.19 -20.91
C MET A 1 2.80 -5.14 -20.24
N ASN A 2 3.50 -4.02 -20.33
CA ASN A 2 4.71 -3.77 -19.58
C ASN A 2 4.34 -2.97 -18.32
N PHE A 3 4.90 -3.32 -17.17
CA PHE A 3 4.67 -2.65 -15.89
C PHE A 3 5.99 -2.07 -15.41
N VAL A 4 6.05 -0.75 -15.29
CA VAL A 4 7.26 0.01 -14.97
C VAL A 4 7.08 0.66 -13.62
N GLN A 5 7.93 0.29 -12.65
CA GLN A 5 7.98 0.97 -11.35
C GLN A 5 8.35 2.43 -11.54
N THR A 6 7.62 3.32 -10.86
CA THR A 6 7.96 4.73 -10.80
C THR A 6 8.88 5.01 -9.61
N ALA A 7 9.31 6.27 -9.45
CA ALA A 7 10.05 6.70 -8.27
C ALA A 7 9.22 6.64 -6.97
N LEU A 8 7.88 6.55 -7.06
CA LEU A 8 7.01 6.34 -5.91
C LEU A 8 6.68 4.85 -5.75
N PRO A 9 7.10 4.21 -4.65
CA PRO A 9 6.78 2.80 -4.39
C PRO A 9 5.28 2.54 -4.40
N GLY A 10 4.84 1.62 -5.26
CA GLY A 10 3.44 1.23 -5.44
C GLY A 10 2.72 1.91 -6.61
N VAL A 11 3.21 3.06 -7.08
CA VAL A 11 2.70 3.72 -8.29
C VAL A 11 3.39 3.12 -9.51
N VAL A 12 2.60 2.69 -10.50
CA VAL A 12 3.10 1.90 -11.64
C VAL A 12 2.62 2.47 -12.96
N LEU A 13 3.56 2.76 -13.86
CA LEU A 13 3.27 3.11 -15.24
C LEU A 13 3.06 1.83 -16.06
N ILE A 14 1.96 1.77 -16.80
CA ILE A 14 1.56 0.58 -17.54
C ILE A 14 1.50 0.92 -19.03
N GLU A 15 2.24 0.14 -19.82
CA GLU A 15 2.29 0.30 -21.27
C GLU A 15 1.54 -0.88 -21.91
N PRO A 16 0.34 -0.65 -22.50
CA PRO A 16 -0.41 -1.71 -23.13
C PRO A 16 0.29 -2.21 -24.38
N LYS A 17 0.03 -3.47 -24.73
CA LYS A 17 0.42 -3.99 -26.04
C LYS A 17 -0.64 -3.56 -27.06
N VAL A 18 -0.23 -2.79 -28.05
CA VAL A 18 -1.08 -2.29 -29.13
C VAL A 18 -0.87 -3.15 -30.36
N PHE A 19 -1.96 -3.57 -30.99
CA PHE A 19 -1.97 -4.32 -32.24
C PHE A 19 -2.56 -3.41 -33.32
N GLU A 20 -1.76 -3.09 -34.34
CA GLU A 20 -2.14 -2.15 -35.41
C GLU A 20 -2.30 -2.90 -36.74
N ASP A 21 -3.29 -2.50 -37.53
CA ASP A 21 -3.51 -2.93 -38.91
C ASP A 21 -4.18 -1.82 -39.73
N ASP A 22 -4.45 -2.07 -41.02
CA ASP A 22 -5.02 -1.08 -41.95
C ASP A 22 -6.39 -0.52 -41.52
N ARG A 23 -7.08 -1.16 -40.56
CA ARG A 23 -8.37 -0.72 -40.02
C ARG A 23 -8.23 0.21 -38.81
N GLY A 24 -7.04 0.27 -38.20
CA GLY A 24 -6.77 1.03 -36.99
C GLY A 24 -5.95 0.21 -35.98
N TRP A 25 -6.31 0.28 -34.70
CA TRP A 25 -5.58 -0.40 -33.64
C TRP A 25 -6.52 -1.01 -32.60
N PHE A 26 -6.03 -2.06 -31.96
CA PHE A 26 -6.69 -2.76 -30.86
C PHE A 26 -5.72 -2.89 -29.68
N MET A 27 -6.24 -2.71 -28.46
CA MET A 27 -5.52 -3.06 -27.25
C MET A 27 -6.51 -3.57 -26.19
N GLU A 28 -6.07 -4.50 -25.35
CA GLU A 28 -6.74 -4.75 -24.08
C GLU A 28 -6.42 -3.57 -23.16
N SER A 29 -7.38 -2.66 -22.95
CA SER A 29 -7.21 -1.53 -22.04
C SER A 29 -7.17 -1.97 -20.57
N PHE A 30 -7.81 -3.09 -20.24
CA PHE A 30 -7.69 -3.72 -18.92
C PHE A 30 -7.95 -5.23 -19.02
N ASN A 31 -7.15 -6.01 -18.29
CA ASN A 31 -7.35 -7.44 -18.10
C ASN A 31 -6.93 -7.75 -16.66
N GLU A 32 -7.88 -8.13 -15.81
CA GLU A 32 -7.67 -8.29 -14.37
C GLU A 32 -6.53 -9.25 -14.05
N ARG A 33 -6.47 -10.39 -14.73
CA ARG A 33 -5.41 -11.38 -14.55
C ARG A 33 -4.04 -10.82 -14.91
N ARG A 34 -3.90 -10.20 -16.09
CA ARG A 34 -2.63 -9.59 -16.52
C ARG A 34 -2.19 -8.44 -15.63
N PHE A 35 -3.15 -7.69 -15.11
CA PHE A 35 -2.91 -6.61 -14.17
C PHE A 35 -2.41 -7.13 -12.82
N ALA A 36 -3.08 -8.13 -12.25
CA ALA A 36 -2.65 -8.80 -11.04
C ALA A 36 -1.28 -9.46 -11.19
N ASP A 37 -1.05 -10.20 -12.28
CA ASP A 37 0.23 -10.85 -12.59
C ASP A 37 1.36 -9.81 -12.74
N GLY A 38 1.10 -8.69 -13.41
CA GLY A 38 2.06 -7.61 -13.59
C GLY A 38 2.47 -6.92 -12.28
N LEU A 39 1.50 -6.65 -11.40
CA LEU A 39 1.80 -6.11 -10.07
C LEU A 39 2.55 -7.13 -9.20
N PHE A 40 2.15 -8.41 -9.24
CA PHE A 40 2.81 -9.49 -8.51
C PHE A 40 4.28 -9.65 -8.90
N GLN A 41 4.61 -9.54 -10.20
CA GLN A 41 6.00 -9.59 -10.68
C GLN A 41 6.85 -8.43 -10.17
N LEU A 42 6.23 -7.29 -9.83
CA LEU A 42 6.90 -6.15 -9.20
C LEU A 42 6.94 -6.23 -7.66
N GLY A 43 6.48 -7.34 -7.08
CA GLY A 43 6.36 -7.50 -5.62
C GLY A 43 5.28 -6.62 -4.98
N LEU A 44 4.33 -6.11 -5.78
CA LEU A 44 3.29 -5.19 -5.32
C LEU A 44 2.00 -5.93 -4.94
N PRO A 45 1.21 -5.39 -3.99
CA PRO A 45 -0.06 -6.00 -3.63
C PRO A 45 -1.05 -5.92 -4.79
N ILE A 46 -1.80 -7.00 -4.99
CA ILE A 46 -2.95 -7.00 -5.90
C ILE A 46 -4.06 -6.14 -5.25
N PRO A 47 -4.65 -5.15 -5.93
CA PRO A 47 -5.69 -4.33 -5.32
C PRO A 47 -7.01 -5.07 -5.13
N LYS A 48 -7.95 -4.41 -4.44
CA LYS A 48 -9.36 -4.83 -4.44
C LYS A 48 -9.93 -4.73 -5.88
N PRO A 49 -11.03 -5.45 -6.18
CA PRO A 49 -11.69 -5.31 -7.47
C PRO A 49 -12.05 -3.86 -7.79
N PHE A 50 -12.00 -3.49 -9.07
CA PHE A 50 -12.53 -2.21 -9.52
C PHE A 50 -14.06 -2.24 -9.47
N VAL A 51 -14.67 -1.24 -8.84
CA VAL A 51 -16.13 -1.19 -8.59
C VAL A 51 -16.82 0.00 -9.25
N GLN A 52 -16.06 0.95 -9.78
CA GLN A 52 -16.60 2.15 -10.41
C GLN A 52 -15.67 2.62 -11.53
N ASP A 53 -16.28 3.00 -12.66
CA ASP A 53 -15.63 3.67 -13.78
C ASP A 53 -16.10 5.11 -13.86
N ASN A 54 -15.19 6.00 -14.24
CA ASN A 54 -15.45 7.42 -14.36
C ASN A 54 -14.79 7.97 -15.62
N GLN A 55 -15.40 9.01 -16.18
CA GLN A 55 -14.89 9.70 -17.35
C GLN A 55 -15.11 11.20 -17.20
N SER A 56 -14.13 11.99 -17.62
CA SER A 56 -14.26 13.44 -17.73
C SER A 56 -13.77 13.92 -19.10
N CYS A 57 -14.33 15.03 -19.57
CA CYS A 57 -13.82 15.78 -20.70
C CYS A 57 -13.36 17.16 -20.20
N SER A 58 -12.17 17.58 -20.63
CA SER A 58 -11.52 18.78 -20.13
C SER A 58 -10.95 19.63 -21.28
N LYS A 59 -11.01 20.96 -21.12
CA LYS A 59 -10.33 21.93 -21.99
C LYS A 59 -8.85 21.99 -21.63
N LYS A 60 -8.01 22.46 -22.54
CA LYS A 60 -6.60 22.73 -22.25
C LYS A 60 -6.47 23.65 -21.02
N GLY A 61 -5.53 23.35 -20.14
CA GLY A 61 -5.30 24.09 -18.90
C GLY A 61 -6.23 23.71 -17.75
N ALA A 62 -7.30 22.93 -17.98
CA ALA A 62 -8.13 22.44 -16.87
C ALA A 62 -7.33 21.50 -15.97
N LEU A 63 -7.18 21.91 -14.71
CA LEU A 63 -6.46 21.17 -13.67
C LEU A 63 -7.47 20.68 -12.63
N ARG A 64 -7.42 19.38 -12.34
CA ARG A 64 -8.28 18.72 -11.35
C ARG A 64 -7.40 18.03 -10.34
N GLY A 65 -7.60 18.31 -9.06
CA GLY A 65 -6.81 17.70 -7.99
C GLY A 65 -6.18 18.70 -7.02
N LEU A 66 -5.42 18.22 -6.04
CA LEU A 66 -5.08 16.81 -5.81
C LEU A 66 -6.15 16.14 -4.94
N HIS A 67 -6.67 14.98 -5.33
CA HIS A 67 -7.82 14.32 -4.68
C HIS A 67 -7.49 12.93 -4.16
N TYR A 68 -8.06 12.61 -3.01
CA TYR A 68 -8.01 11.29 -2.37
C TYR A 68 -9.26 11.07 -1.50
N GLN A 69 -9.47 9.84 -1.04
CA GLN A 69 -10.50 9.53 -0.05
C GLN A 69 -9.85 8.87 1.17
N LEU A 70 -10.35 9.18 2.36
CA LEU A 70 -9.94 8.56 3.62
C LEU A 70 -10.66 7.22 3.83
N GLU A 71 -10.11 6.39 4.71
CA GLU A 71 -10.76 5.16 5.16
C GLU A 71 -12.13 5.44 5.82
N PRO A 72 -13.11 4.52 5.69
CA PRO A 72 -13.04 3.20 5.04
C PRO A 72 -13.21 3.23 3.50
N PHE A 73 -13.17 4.42 2.89
CA PHE A 73 -13.50 4.64 1.49
C PHE A 73 -12.29 4.98 0.63
N ALA A 74 -11.06 4.70 1.09
CA ALA A 74 -9.86 4.96 0.30
C ALA A 74 -9.94 4.25 -1.07
N GLN A 75 -9.40 4.90 -2.10
CA GLN A 75 -9.47 4.45 -3.49
C GLN A 75 -8.08 4.36 -4.10
N GLY A 76 -7.78 3.20 -4.68
CA GLY A 76 -6.82 3.08 -5.76
C GLY A 76 -7.48 3.45 -7.09
N LYS A 77 -6.69 4.01 -8.00
CA LYS A 77 -7.12 4.50 -9.31
C LYS A 77 -6.26 3.91 -10.42
N LEU A 78 -6.89 3.37 -11.46
CA LEU A 78 -6.23 3.07 -12.74
C LEU A 78 -6.69 4.11 -13.76
N VAL A 79 -5.78 5.00 -14.15
CA VAL A 79 -6.10 6.19 -14.95
C VAL A 79 -5.49 6.13 -16.35
N SER A 80 -6.17 6.72 -17.34
CA SER A 80 -5.70 6.80 -18.72
C SER A 80 -6.39 7.92 -19.51
N VAL A 81 -5.82 8.27 -20.68
CA VAL A 81 -6.40 9.24 -21.60
C VAL A 81 -6.78 8.54 -22.90
N THR A 82 -8.04 8.67 -23.32
CA THR A 82 -8.57 8.05 -24.54
C THR A 82 -8.66 9.02 -25.73
N GLN A 83 -8.66 10.32 -25.46
CA GLN A 83 -8.56 11.39 -26.46
C GLN A 83 -7.78 12.56 -25.88
N GLY A 84 -6.93 13.21 -26.69
CA GLY A 84 -6.07 14.31 -26.26
C GLY A 84 -4.88 13.86 -25.41
N ALA A 85 -4.42 14.75 -24.53
CA ALA A 85 -3.31 14.51 -23.62
C ALA A 85 -3.51 15.21 -22.26
N ALA A 86 -2.95 14.62 -21.21
CA ALA A 86 -2.89 15.16 -19.86
C ALA A 86 -1.53 14.88 -19.21
N PHE A 87 -1.08 15.80 -18.36
CA PHE A 87 0.01 15.55 -17.42
C PHE A 87 -0.60 15.13 -16.08
N ASP A 88 -0.42 13.85 -15.74
CA ASP A 88 -0.99 13.19 -14.58
C ASP A 88 0.02 13.12 -13.44
N VAL A 89 -0.42 13.41 -12.22
CA VAL A 89 0.41 13.52 -11.03
C VAL A 89 -0.15 12.65 -9.90
N ALA A 90 0.75 11.87 -9.29
CA ALA A 90 0.50 11.17 -8.04
C ALA A 90 1.44 11.71 -6.96
N VAL A 91 0.91 11.92 -5.75
CA VAL A 91 1.64 12.42 -4.59
C VAL A 91 1.48 11.45 -3.45
N ASP A 92 2.59 11.09 -2.82
CA ASP A 92 2.58 10.26 -1.62
C ASP A 92 2.16 11.11 -0.40
N ILE A 93 0.96 10.84 0.12
CA ILE A 93 0.42 11.54 1.30
C ILE A 93 0.34 10.62 2.52
N ARG A 94 1.05 9.50 2.50
CA ARG A 94 1.04 8.48 3.56
C ARG A 94 1.94 8.93 4.69
N VAL A 95 1.34 9.37 5.80
CA VAL A 95 2.09 9.82 6.97
C VAL A 95 3.06 8.73 7.41
N GLY A 96 4.36 9.01 7.52
CA GLY A 96 5.38 8.02 7.90
C GLY A 96 6.00 7.23 6.74
N SER A 97 5.54 7.41 5.50
CA SER A 97 6.21 6.87 4.32
C SER A 97 7.60 7.52 4.11
N PRO A 98 8.64 6.76 3.74
CA PRO A 98 9.95 7.31 3.36
C PRO A 98 9.89 8.29 2.18
N THR A 99 8.84 8.18 1.35
CA THR A 99 8.59 9.05 0.19
C THR A 99 7.47 10.06 0.45
N PHE A 100 7.06 10.30 1.69
CA PHE A 100 6.02 11.27 2.03
C PHE A 100 6.31 12.66 1.42
N GLY A 101 5.30 13.25 0.79
CA GLY A 101 5.40 14.55 0.11
C GLY A 101 6.10 14.51 -1.25
N GLN A 102 6.68 13.36 -1.65
CA GLN A 102 7.24 13.20 -2.99
C GLN A 102 6.13 12.94 -4.01
N TRP A 103 6.39 13.31 -5.26
CA TRP A 103 5.44 13.20 -6.36
C TRP A 103 6.13 12.68 -7.62
N ILE A 104 5.33 12.07 -8.51
CA ILE A 104 5.72 11.78 -9.90
C ILE A 104 4.74 12.43 -10.84
N GLY A 105 5.21 12.79 -12.03
CA GLY A 105 4.39 13.30 -13.11
C GLY A 105 4.66 12.53 -14.39
N VAL A 106 3.59 12.14 -15.09
CA VAL A 106 3.66 11.39 -16.34
C VAL A 106 2.69 11.97 -17.36
N GLU A 107 3.10 12.03 -18.63
CA GLU A 107 2.18 12.37 -19.71
C GLU A 107 1.39 11.13 -20.11
N LEU A 108 0.05 11.23 -20.07
CA LEU A 108 -0.88 10.23 -20.57
C LEU A 108 -1.61 10.81 -21.77
N SER A 109 -1.66 10.07 -22.88
CA SER A 109 -2.29 10.56 -24.10
C SER A 109 -2.90 9.44 -24.93
N ALA A 110 -3.82 9.80 -25.83
CA ALA A 110 -4.39 8.86 -26.78
C ALA A 110 -3.34 8.28 -27.75
N SER A 111 -2.24 9.01 -27.98
CA SER A 111 -1.13 8.53 -28.81
C SER A 111 -0.29 7.50 -28.07
N ASN A 112 0.17 7.80 -26.85
CA ASN A 112 1.05 6.93 -26.07
C ASN A 112 0.31 5.76 -25.40
N LYS A 113 -1.01 5.88 -25.19
CA LYS A 113 -1.92 4.86 -24.63
C LYS A 113 -1.49 4.36 -23.24
N LYS A 114 -0.60 5.08 -22.56
CA LYS A 114 -0.11 4.70 -21.24
C LYS A 114 -1.22 4.83 -20.21
N MET A 115 -1.11 4.05 -19.15
CA MET A 115 -1.97 4.12 -17.98
C MET A 115 -1.11 4.27 -16.73
N LEU A 116 -1.67 4.87 -15.69
CA LEU A 116 -1.02 4.96 -14.40
C LEU A 116 -1.88 4.27 -13.34
N TRP A 117 -1.29 3.32 -12.62
CA TRP A 117 -1.89 2.74 -11.42
C TRP A 117 -1.40 3.52 -10.20
N ILE A 118 -2.34 4.01 -9.41
CA ILE A 118 -2.12 4.79 -8.19
C ILE A 118 -2.88 4.09 -7.05
N PRO A 119 -2.21 3.46 -6.08
CA PRO A 119 -2.90 2.75 -5.00
C PRO A 119 -3.51 3.70 -3.97
N GLU A 120 -4.30 3.16 -3.04
CA GLU A 120 -4.82 3.89 -1.88
C GLU A 120 -3.69 4.59 -1.11
N GLY A 121 -3.99 5.76 -0.53
CA GLY A 121 -3.02 6.53 0.26
C GLY A 121 -2.20 7.55 -0.55
N PHE A 122 -2.45 7.69 -1.85
CA PHE A 122 -1.88 8.74 -2.69
C PHE A 122 -2.92 9.80 -3.04
N ALA A 123 -2.50 11.06 -3.13
CA ALA A 123 -3.30 12.11 -3.76
C ALA A 123 -3.04 12.09 -5.27
N HIS A 124 -4.09 12.33 -6.07
CA HIS A 124 -4.03 12.26 -7.52
C HIS A 124 -4.63 13.51 -8.15
N GLY A 125 -3.99 14.03 -9.20
CA GLY A 125 -4.54 15.08 -10.03
C GLY A 125 -3.92 15.11 -11.42
N PHE A 126 -4.49 15.88 -12.33
CA PHE A 126 -3.96 16.07 -13.67
C PHE A 126 -4.26 17.46 -14.22
N VAL A 127 -3.50 17.87 -15.23
CA VAL A 127 -3.83 19.01 -16.09
C VAL A 127 -3.96 18.56 -17.54
N ALA A 128 -5.05 18.96 -18.20
CA ALA A 128 -5.24 18.70 -19.63
C ALA A 128 -4.30 19.57 -20.48
N LEU A 129 -3.55 18.93 -21.38
CA LEU A 129 -2.58 19.59 -22.27
C LEU A 129 -3.20 20.00 -23.62
N GLU A 130 -4.35 19.43 -23.94
CA GLU A 130 -5.11 19.66 -25.16
C GLU A 130 -6.58 19.95 -24.83
N ASP A 131 -7.28 20.57 -25.79
CA ASP A 131 -8.73 20.66 -25.73
C ASP A 131 -9.37 19.31 -26.03
N ASN A 132 -10.55 19.10 -25.47
CA ASN A 132 -11.29 17.84 -25.62
C ASN A 132 -10.45 16.63 -25.16
N THR A 133 -9.74 16.77 -24.04
CA THR A 133 -9.04 15.65 -23.40
C THR A 133 -10.04 14.80 -22.64
N HIS A 134 -10.21 13.54 -23.07
CA HIS A 134 -11.05 12.54 -22.40
C HIS A 134 -10.20 11.70 -21.46
N PHE A 135 -10.38 11.94 -20.16
CA PHE A 135 -9.68 11.24 -19.09
C PHE A 135 -10.59 10.17 -18.49
N HIS A 136 -10.12 8.93 -18.45
CA HIS A 136 -10.85 7.76 -17.94
C HIS A 136 -10.17 7.20 -16.71
N TYR A 137 -10.93 6.78 -15.70
CA TYR A 137 -10.36 6.11 -14.55
C TYR A 137 -11.29 5.10 -13.88
N LYS A 138 -10.70 3.97 -13.47
CA LYS A 138 -11.34 2.92 -12.66
C LYS A 138 -10.96 3.12 -11.20
N THR A 139 -11.86 2.86 -10.26
CA THR A 139 -11.57 2.94 -8.81
C THR A 139 -11.90 1.65 -8.06
N THR A 140 -11.11 1.34 -7.03
CA THR A 140 -11.25 0.13 -6.18
C THR A 140 -12.30 0.26 -5.07
N ASN A 141 -12.92 1.44 -4.95
CA ASN A 141 -13.98 1.72 -3.99
C ASN A 141 -14.97 2.75 -4.57
N PHE A 142 -16.15 2.87 -3.98
CA PHE A 142 -17.17 3.83 -4.40
C PHE A 142 -16.82 5.25 -3.97
N TYR A 143 -17.29 6.22 -4.74
CA TYR A 143 -17.20 7.63 -4.33
C TYR A 143 -17.96 7.86 -3.02
N ASN A 144 -17.31 8.57 -2.08
CA ASN A 144 -17.92 8.98 -0.83
C ASN A 144 -17.58 10.44 -0.54
N LYS A 145 -18.58 11.32 -0.66
CA LYS A 145 -18.44 12.76 -0.45
C LYS A 145 -17.87 13.12 0.94
N ASN A 146 -18.21 12.36 1.98
CA ASN A 146 -17.76 12.66 3.35
C ASN A 146 -16.31 12.23 3.59
N ALA A 147 -15.82 11.24 2.85
CA ALA A 147 -14.44 10.75 2.94
C ALA A 147 -13.49 11.44 1.95
N GLU A 148 -14.04 12.12 0.95
CA GLU A 148 -13.26 12.88 -0.03
C GLU A 148 -12.48 14.01 0.63
N ARG A 149 -11.20 14.11 0.28
CA ARG A 149 -10.29 15.16 0.70
C ARG A 149 -9.45 15.63 -0.48
N SER A 150 -8.83 16.79 -0.29
CA SER A 150 -7.93 17.37 -1.28
C SER A 150 -6.70 17.97 -0.63
N VAL A 151 -5.62 18.03 -1.40
CA VAL A 151 -4.45 18.87 -1.12
C VAL A 151 -4.37 19.92 -2.23
N LEU A 152 -3.95 21.12 -1.84
CA LEU A 152 -3.72 22.23 -2.75
C LEU A 152 -2.75 21.84 -3.88
N TRP A 153 -3.18 22.02 -5.12
CA TRP A 153 -2.43 21.59 -6.30
C TRP A 153 -1.10 22.34 -6.52
N ASN A 154 -1.03 23.59 -6.06
CA ASN A 154 0.15 24.45 -6.07
C ASN A 154 0.75 24.64 -4.67
N ASP A 155 0.60 23.62 -3.81
CA ASP A 155 1.26 23.58 -2.51
C ASP A 155 2.79 23.73 -2.66
N ALA A 156 3.35 24.70 -1.92
CA ALA A 156 4.77 25.04 -2.01
C ALA A 156 5.70 23.96 -1.44
N THR A 157 5.20 23.13 -0.52
CA THR A 157 5.95 22.01 0.06
C THR A 157 6.05 20.87 -0.94
N LEU A 158 4.98 20.60 -1.69
CA LEU A 158 5.00 19.60 -2.77
C LEU A 158 5.83 20.07 -3.97
N ALA A 159 5.79 21.37 -4.28
CA ALA A 159 6.54 21.99 -5.38
C ALA A 159 6.41 21.22 -6.71
N ILE A 160 5.18 20.80 -7.04
CA ILE A 160 4.90 20.04 -8.26
C ILE A 160 5.25 20.88 -9.48
N LYS A 161 6.08 20.30 -10.37
CA LYS A 161 6.46 20.95 -11.62
C LYS A 161 5.40 20.69 -12.68
N TRP A 162 4.28 21.41 -12.56
CA TRP A 162 3.25 21.41 -13.59
C TRP A 162 3.80 21.98 -14.92
N PRO A 163 3.41 21.43 -16.08
CA PRO A 163 3.83 21.95 -17.38
C PRO A 163 3.43 23.42 -17.54
N ALA A 164 4.32 24.27 -18.06
CA ALA A 164 4.04 25.68 -18.27
C ALA A 164 2.90 25.85 -19.29
N LEU A 165 1.77 26.37 -18.81
CA LEU A 165 0.60 26.75 -19.60
C LEU A 165 0.30 28.23 -19.37
N GLU A 166 -0.43 28.85 -20.28
CA GLU A 166 -0.83 30.27 -20.15
C GLU A 166 -1.68 30.48 -18.90
N ASP A 167 -2.72 29.65 -18.71
CA ASP A 167 -3.60 29.67 -17.55
C ASP A 167 -3.95 28.24 -17.10
N TYR A 168 -4.07 28.05 -15.78
CA TYR A 168 -4.69 26.87 -15.20
C TYR A 168 -6.15 27.16 -14.85
N LEU A 169 -7.06 26.35 -15.37
CA LEU A 169 -8.49 26.42 -15.06
C LEU A 169 -8.78 25.46 -13.91
N VAL A 170 -8.76 25.99 -12.69
CA VAL A 170 -8.92 25.22 -11.44
C VAL A 170 -10.29 25.49 -10.84
N SER A 171 -10.98 24.47 -10.34
CA SER A 171 -12.27 24.63 -9.67
C SER A 171 -12.15 25.41 -8.35
N ASP A 172 -13.20 26.10 -7.92
CA ASP A 172 -13.20 26.82 -6.63
C ASP A 172 -12.81 25.89 -5.46
N LYS A 173 -13.30 24.65 -5.49
CA LYS A 173 -12.97 23.60 -4.51
C LYS A 173 -11.48 23.31 -4.44
N ASP A 174 -10.82 23.22 -5.59
CA ASP A 174 -9.40 22.88 -5.69
C ASP A 174 -8.50 24.09 -5.43
N GLN A 175 -8.99 25.31 -5.70
CA GLN A 175 -8.30 26.57 -5.38
C GLN A 175 -8.18 26.80 -3.86
N ILE A 176 -9.19 26.39 -3.08
CA ILE A 176 -9.24 26.58 -1.63
C ILE A 176 -8.90 25.32 -0.84
N ALA A 177 -8.38 24.29 -1.50
CA ALA A 177 -7.95 23.06 -0.84
C ALA A 177 -6.85 23.36 0.21
N PRO A 178 -6.80 22.61 1.31
CA PRO A 178 -5.79 22.81 2.34
C PRO A 178 -4.39 22.51 1.82
N ARG A 179 -3.38 23.19 2.37
CA ARG A 179 -1.97 22.83 2.18
C ARG A 179 -1.71 21.44 2.75
N LEU A 180 -0.66 20.76 2.27
CA LEU A 180 -0.31 19.40 2.72
C LEU A 180 -0.22 19.31 4.25
N GLU A 181 0.42 20.30 4.88
CA GLU A 181 0.62 20.38 6.33
C GLU A 181 -0.68 20.54 7.14
N GLN A 182 -1.76 20.99 6.49
CA GLN A 182 -3.06 21.27 7.10
C GLN A 182 -4.13 20.27 6.67
N ALA A 183 -3.81 19.42 5.68
CA ALA A 183 -4.74 18.46 5.13
C ALA A 183 -4.96 17.30 6.10
N GLU A 184 -6.16 16.73 6.08
CA GLU A 184 -6.44 15.49 6.82
C GLU A 184 -5.88 14.32 6.00
N LEU A 185 -4.86 13.64 6.49
CA LEU A 185 -4.08 12.68 5.72
C LEU A 185 -4.34 11.22 6.12
N PRO A 186 -4.09 10.26 5.20
CA PRO A 186 -4.00 8.84 5.51
C PRO A 186 -3.05 8.53 6.66
N SER A 187 -3.57 7.96 7.75
CA SER A 187 -2.79 7.58 8.94
C SER A 187 -2.39 6.10 8.99
N TRP A 188 -2.72 5.30 7.97
CA TRP A 188 -2.55 3.83 8.01
C TRP A 188 -1.27 3.31 7.31
N LEU A 189 -0.66 4.13 6.45
CA LEU A 189 0.60 3.83 5.76
C LEU A 189 1.80 4.52 6.40
N ALA A 190 1.64 5.00 7.64
CA ALA A 190 2.76 4.86 8.54
C ALA A 190 3.04 3.37 8.48
N GLU A 191 4.21 2.99 7.95
CA GLU A 191 4.93 1.89 8.54
C GLU A 191 5.01 2.25 10.01
N SER A 192 3.94 1.96 10.75
CA SER A 192 3.96 2.04 12.18
C SER A 192 5.00 0.99 12.49
N THR A 193 6.14 1.51 12.91
CA THR A 193 7.21 0.81 13.60
C THR A 193 6.69 0.15 14.87
N ASP A 194 5.41 0.35 15.21
CA ASP A 194 4.74 -0.48 16.20
C ASP A 194 4.60 -1.88 15.61
N GLU A 195 5.57 -2.69 16.01
CA GLU A 195 5.53 -4.13 16.03
C GLU A 195 4.18 -4.60 16.62
N VAL A 196 3.61 -3.89 17.59
CA VAL A 196 2.32 -4.23 18.21
C VAL A 196 1.14 -3.56 17.50
N ARG A 197 0.15 -4.36 17.09
CA ARG A 197 -1.09 -3.91 16.47
C ARG A 197 -2.31 -4.33 17.28
N THR A 198 -3.19 -3.36 17.58
CA THR A 198 -4.53 -3.65 18.09
C THR A 198 -5.44 -4.03 16.92
N LEU A 199 -6.01 -5.22 16.99
CA LEU A 199 -6.89 -5.79 15.98
C LEU A 199 -8.33 -5.35 16.24
N LYS A 200 -9.05 -5.06 15.16
CA LYS A 200 -10.46 -4.70 15.28
C LYS A 200 -11.28 -5.92 15.70
N VAL A 201 -11.87 -5.84 16.90
CA VAL A 201 -12.84 -6.81 17.40
C VAL A 201 -14.24 -6.35 16.98
N ILE A 202 -15.01 -7.28 16.41
CA ILE A 202 -16.43 -7.12 16.16
C ILE A 202 -17.14 -8.18 16.99
N GLY A 203 -18.07 -7.79 17.85
CA GLY A 203 -18.73 -8.74 18.73
C GLY A 203 -20.01 -8.20 19.34
N ASP A 204 -20.81 -9.12 19.84
CA ASP A 204 -22.02 -8.88 20.62
C ASP A 204 -22.06 -9.88 21.79
N GLU A 205 -23.20 -9.99 22.46
CA GLU A 205 -23.39 -10.91 23.59
C GLU A 205 -23.11 -12.39 23.27
N ARG A 206 -23.04 -12.78 21.99
CA ARG A 206 -22.78 -14.15 21.55
C ARG A 206 -21.30 -14.47 21.40
N GLY A 207 -20.44 -13.45 21.36
CA GLY A 207 -19.00 -13.64 21.22
C GLY A 207 -18.30 -12.54 20.42
N SER A 208 -17.03 -12.80 20.11
CA SER A 208 -16.13 -11.87 19.44
C SER A 208 -15.53 -12.49 18.19
N LEU A 209 -15.36 -11.66 17.17
CA LEU A 209 -14.75 -11.98 15.88
C LEU A 209 -13.61 -10.99 15.62
N VAL A 210 -12.44 -11.53 15.28
CA VAL A 210 -11.33 -10.77 14.71
C VAL A 210 -11.12 -11.27 13.29
N ALA A 211 -11.17 -10.36 12.32
CA ALA A 211 -10.91 -10.65 10.92
C ALA A 211 -9.55 -10.07 10.52
N LEU A 212 -8.62 -10.93 10.12
CA LEU A 212 -7.33 -10.53 9.60
C LEU A 212 -7.40 -10.42 8.08
N THR A 213 -7.39 -9.18 7.59
CA THR A 213 -7.49 -8.87 6.16
C THR A 213 -6.25 -8.13 5.69
N ARG A 214 -5.76 -8.49 4.49
CA ARG A 214 -4.67 -7.78 3.82
C ARG A 214 -5.01 -6.30 3.65
N GLY A 215 -4.04 -5.44 3.96
CA GLY A 215 -4.14 -3.99 3.80
C GLY A 215 -4.85 -3.26 4.94
N LEU A 216 -5.27 -3.98 5.99
CA LEU A 216 -5.71 -3.39 7.26
C LEU A 216 -4.71 -3.73 8.36
N ALA A 217 -4.95 -4.83 9.08
CA ALA A 217 -4.06 -5.29 10.15
C ALA A 217 -2.80 -5.99 9.64
N VAL A 218 -2.89 -6.63 8.46
CA VAL A 218 -1.80 -7.38 7.86
C VAL A 218 -1.24 -6.58 6.67
N PRO A 219 -0.01 -6.04 6.77
CA PRO A 219 0.53 -5.12 5.77
C PRO A 219 1.12 -5.82 4.53
N PHE A 220 1.03 -7.15 4.45
CA PHE A 220 1.57 -7.95 3.36
C PHE A 220 0.51 -8.92 2.79
N THR A 221 0.79 -9.47 1.60
CA THR A 221 -0.04 -10.54 1.03
C THR A 221 0.19 -11.83 1.81
N ILE A 222 -0.89 -12.39 2.35
CA ILE A 222 -0.82 -13.64 3.12
C ILE A 222 -0.68 -14.79 2.12
N LYS A 223 0.51 -15.42 2.08
CA LYS A 223 0.73 -16.64 1.28
C LYS A 223 0.58 -17.89 2.13
N ARG A 224 0.91 -17.81 3.41
CA ARG A 224 0.86 -18.96 4.33
C ARG A 224 0.26 -18.58 5.68
N VAL A 225 -0.55 -19.48 6.23
CA VAL A 225 -1.08 -19.39 7.59
C VAL A 225 -0.79 -20.70 8.30
N TYR A 226 -0.26 -20.62 9.51
CA TYR A 226 -0.02 -21.77 10.36
C TYR A 226 -0.30 -21.42 11.81
N TYR A 227 -0.42 -22.44 12.65
CA TYR A 227 -0.69 -22.25 14.06
C TYR A 227 0.17 -23.19 14.92
N LEU A 228 0.47 -22.72 16.12
CA LEU A 228 1.19 -23.43 17.16
C LEU A 228 0.20 -23.74 18.27
N PHE A 229 0.21 -24.98 18.74
CA PHE A 229 -0.65 -25.45 19.82
C PHE A 229 0.09 -26.53 20.62
N GLY A 230 -0.36 -26.80 21.84
CA GLY A 230 0.26 -27.81 22.71
C GLY A 230 1.68 -27.44 23.15
N THR A 231 1.95 -26.15 23.30
CA THR A 231 3.23 -25.65 23.84
C THR A 231 3.37 -26.03 25.31
N GLN A 232 4.55 -26.50 25.70
CA GLN A 232 4.83 -26.86 27.08
C GLN A 232 5.26 -25.61 27.86
N GLU A 233 4.80 -25.50 29.12
CA GLU A 233 5.23 -24.43 30.01
C GLU A 233 6.77 -24.44 30.16
N ASN A 234 7.36 -23.24 30.21
CA ASN A 234 8.81 -23.01 30.33
C ASN A 234 9.67 -23.51 29.15
N ILE A 235 9.09 -24.05 28.07
CA ILE A 235 9.85 -24.36 26.85
C ILE A 235 9.77 -23.18 25.90
N SER A 236 10.91 -22.53 25.71
CA SER A 236 11.06 -21.41 24.77
C SER A 236 11.27 -21.93 23.35
N ARG A 237 10.89 -21.13 22.35
CA ARG A 237 11.03 -21.47 20.93
C ARG A 237 11.12 -20.21 20.09
N GLY A 238 11.31 -20.37 18.78
CA GLY A 238 11.27 -19.24 17.87
C GLY A 238 12.62 -18.57 17.63
N PHE A 239 13.74 -19.07 18.18
CA PHE A 239 15.12 -18.60 18.00
C PHE A 239 15.60 -18.54 16.53
N HIS A 240 15.13 -17.55 15.78
CA HIS A 240 15.55 -17.29 14.41
C HIS A 240 15.15 -15.88 13.95
N ALA A 241 15.79 -15.45 12.87
CA ALA A 241 15.34 -14.33 12.03
C ALA A 241 15.09 -14.83 10.61
N HIS A 242 14.47 -13.97 9.81
CA HIS A 242 14.20 -14.19 8.39
C HIS A 242 14.90 -13.15 7.53
N LYS A 243 15.40 -13.54 6.34
CA LYS A 243 16.04 -12.60 5.41
C LYS A 243 15.00 -11.77 4.66
N GLN A 244 13.86 -12.37 4.32
CA GLN A 244 12.82 -11.76 3.49
C GLN A 244 11.42 -11.87 4.08
N LEU A 245 11.13 -12.94 4.83
CA LEU A 245 9.77 -13.19 5.33
C LEU A 245 9.32 -12.13 6.35
N ASP A 246 8.15 -11.56 6.10
CA ASP A 246 7.37 -10.79 7.07
C ASP A 246 6.26 -11.68 7.66
N GLN A 247 6.01 -11.54 8.96
CA GLN A 247 5.03 -12.32 9.69
C GLN A 247 4.15 -11.46 10.58
N MET A 248 2.94 -11.94 10.85
CA MET A 248 2.06 -11.40 11.88
C MET A 248 1.63 -12.54 12.79
N ALA A 249 2.01 -12.47 14.07
CA ALA A 249 1.65 -13.45 15.08
C ALA A 249 0.52 -12.91 15.98
N VAL A 250 -0.46 -13.76 16.28
CA VAL A 250 -1.62 -13.46 17.11
C VAL A 250 -1.88 -14.63 18.05
N CYS A 251 -1.93 -14.37 19.36
CA CYS A 251 -2.28 -15.39 20.35
C CYS A 251 -3.81 -15.45 20.48
N ILE A 252 -4.43 -16.44 19.84
CA ILE A 252 -5.89 -16.58 19.79
C ILE A 252 -6.46 -17.07 21.13
N SER A 253 -5.68 -17.88 21.86
CA SER A 253 -6.03 -18.42 23.17
C SER A 253 -4.77 -18.47 24.02
N GLY A 254 -4.92 -18.31 25.32
CA GLY A 254 -3.81 -18.30 26.27
C GLY A 254 -2.95 -17.03 26.18
N ARG A 255 -1.64 -17.19 26.43
CA ARG A 255 -0.66 -16.12 26.35
C ARG A 255 0.73 -16.62 26.01
N CYS A 256 1.56 -15.71 25.49
CA CYS A 256 2.98 -15.91 25.23
C CYS A 256 3.72 -14.57 25.33
N ARG A 257 4.96 -14.57 25.85
CA ARG A 257 5.86 -13.42 25.74
C ARG A 257 6.74 -13.60 24.51
N MET A 258 6.75 -12.63 23.61
CA MET A 258 7.62 -12.59 22.46
C MET A 258 8.71 -11.53 22.67
N MET A 259 9.98 -11.94 22.53
CA MET A 259 11.11 -11.01 22.48
C MET A 259 11.46 -10.76 21.02
N LEU A 260 11.64 -9.50 20.64
CA LEU A 260 12.07 -9.06 19.31
C LEU A 260 13.38 -8.29 19.41
N ASP A 261 14.30 -8.53 18.48
CA ASP A 261 15.62 -7.91 18.43
C ASP A 261 15.95 -7.50 16.98
N ASP A 262 16.24 -6.22 16.78
CA ASP A 262 16.59 -5.64 15.47
C ASP A 262 18.12 -5.56 15.23
N GLY A 263 18.91 -6.09 16.16
CA GLY A 263 20.38 -6.01 16.18
C GLY A 263 20.94 -4.80 16.93
N THR A 264 20.08 -3.87 17.34
CA THR A 264 20.45 -2.66 18.09
C THR A 264 19.73 -2.56 19.43
N SER A 265 18.48 -3.02 19.48
CA SER A 265 17.62 -2.97 20.65
C SER A 265 16.75 -4.22 20.74
N THR A 266 16.44 -4.61 21.97
CA THR A 266 15.51 -5.69 22.26
C THR A 266 14.22 -5.16 22.88
N LYS A 267 13.10 -5.79 22.54
CA LYS A 267 11.78 -5.46 23.08
C LYS A 267 11.03 -6.72 23.46
N ASP A 268 10.30 -6.64 24.58
CA ASP A 268 9.41 -7.69 25.05
C ASP A 268 7.95 -7.32 24.84
N ILE A 269 7.20 -8.22 24.22
CA ILE A 269 5.80 -8.05 23.88
C ILE A 269 5.01 -9.23 24.43
N TRP A 270 4.08 -8.95 25.33
CA TRP A 270 3.07 -9.94 25.74
C TRP A 270 1.97 -10.04 24.70
N LEU A 271 1.77 -11.22 24.13
CA LEU A 271 0.58 -11.59 23.37
C LEU A 271 -0.36 -12.34 24.31
N ASP A 272 -1.16 -11.58 25.04
CA ASP A 272 -2.03 -12.04 26.14
C ASP A 272 -3.52 -11.77 25.88
N ARG A 273 -3.84 -11.29 24.68
CA ARG A 273 -5.19 -10.99 24.23
C ARG A 273 -5.37 -11.35 22.75
N PRO A 274 -6.55 -11.85 22.35
CA PRO A 274 -6.81 -12.26 20.96
C PRO A 274 -6.94 -11.08 19.99
N ASP A 275 -7.07 -9.86 20.50
CA ASP A 275 -7.11 -8.63 19.72
C ASP A 275 -5.76 -7.91 19.65
N LYS A 276 -4.68 -8.59 20.03
CA LYS A 276 -3.31 -8.09 19.94
C LYS A 276 -2.52 -8.95 18.97
N GLY A 277 -2.00 -8.32 17.93
CA GLY A 277 -1.06 -8.94 17.01
C GLY A 277 0.31 -8.30 17.10
N VAL A 278 1.34 -9.06 16.75
CA VAL A 278 2.70 -8.55 16.58
C VAL A 278 3.17 -8.79 15.15
N LEU A 279 3.66 -7.73 14.52
CA LEU A 279 4.29 -7.72 13.21
C LEU A 279 5.79 -7.98 13.41
N ILE A 280 6.26 -9.08 12.85
CA ILE A 280 7.66 -9.50 12.87
C ILE A 280 8.17 -9.30 11.45
N LYS A 281 8.94 -8.23 11.24
CA LYS A 281 9.52 -7.93 9.94
C LYS A 281 10.70 -8.85 9.65
N SER A 282 11.05 -8.97 8.37
CA SER A 282 12.36 -9.49 8.00
C SER A 282 13.47 -8.72 8.73
N LYS A 283 14.58 -9.40 8.97
CA LYS A 283 15.70 -8.92 9.79
C LYS A 283 15.40 -8.67 11.27
N ILE A 284 14.27 -9.15 11.79
CA ILE A 284 14.02 -9.18 13.22
C ILE A 284 14.26 -10.59 13.74
N TRP A 285 15.20 -10.71 14.67
CA TRP A 285 15.32 -11.91 15.49
C TRP A 285 14.16 -11.94 16.48
N HIS A 286 13.53 -13.09 16.63
CA HIS A 286 12.44 -13.24 17.58
C HIS A 286 12.61 -14.48 18.43
N GLU A 287 12.01 -14.45 19.61
CA GLU A 287 11.94 -15.57 20.54
C GLU A 287 10.58 -15.56 21.22
N MET A 288 10.10 -16.72 21.62
CA MET A 288 8.83 -16.90 22.31
C MET A 288 9.06 -17.69 23.59
N HIS A 289 8.55 -17.16 24.69
CA HIS A 289 8.73 -17.64 26.05
C HIS A 289 7.40 -17.64 26.81
N GLU A 290 7.40 -18.29 27.97
CA GLU A 290 6.32 -18.15 28.97
C GLU A 290 4.92 -18.44 28.41
N PHE A 291 4.82 -19.47 27.58
CA PHE A 291 3.55 -19.98 27.08
C PHE A 291 2.66 -20.43 28.24
N SER A 292 1.38 -20.06 28.19
CA SER A 292 0.36 -20.76 28.98
C SER A 292 0.02 -22.11 28.35
N ALA A 293 -0.47 -23.05 29.17
CA ALA A 293 -0.83 -24.40 28.71
C ALA A 293 -1.91 -24.43 27.61
N ASP A 294 -2.79 -23.42 27.59
CA ASP A 294 -3.85 -23.23 26.60
C ASP A 294 -3.45 -22.32 25.42
N CYS A 295 -2.15 -22.02 25.28
CA CYS A 295 -1.66 -21.13 24.23
C CYS A 295 -1.90 -21.70 22.83
N VAL A 296 -2.62 -20.95 22.01
CA VAL A 296 -2.76 -21.16 20.57
C VAL A 296 -2.29 -19.91 19.85
N MET A 297 -1.16 -20.02 19.14
CA MET A 297 -0.57 -18.91 18.39
C MET A 297 -0.83 -19.12 16.90
N MET A 298 -1.48 -18.19 16.25
CA MET A 298 -1.63 -18.18 14.79
C MET A 298 -0.60 -17.22 14.19
N VAL A 299 0.01 -17.62 13.08
CA VAL A 299 0.99 -16.81 12.35
C VAL A 299 0.60 -16.74 10.87
N LEU A 300 0.54 -15.52 10.36
CA LEU A 300 0.32 -15.19 8.96
C LEU A 300 1.69 -14.82 8.38
N ALA A 301 2.00 -15.27 7.17
CA ALA A 301 3.32 -15.10 6.57
C ALA A 301 3.22 -14.56 5.14
N SER A 302 4.16 -13.67 4.77
CA SER A 302 4.25 -13.09 3.42
C SER A 302 4.67 -14.09 2.35
N ASP A 303 5.33 -15.18 2.75
CA ASP A 303 5.92 -16.17 1.85
C ASP A 303 5.67 -17.63 2.29
N GLU A 304 5.82 -18.53 1.32
CA GLU A 304 5.82 -19.97 1.55
C GLU A 304 7.00 -20.39 2.45
N TYR A 305 6.98 -21.64 2.93
CA TYR A 305 8.11 -22.15 3.70
C TYR A 305 9.35 -22.31 2.79
N ASP A 306 10.44 -21.65 3.18
CA ASP A 306 11.76 -21.80 2.57
C ASP A 306 12.82 -21.82 3.68
N GLU A 307 13.52 -22.95 3.84
CA GLU A 307 14.56 -23.10 4.86
C GLU A 307 15.76 -22.17 4.61
N SER A 308 16.02 -21.78 3.35
CA SER A 308 17.15 -20.92 3.01
C SER A 308 16.99 -19.47 3.48
N ASP A 309 15.76 -19.07 3.81
CA ASP A 309 15.41 -17.75 4.36
C ASP A 309 15.74 -17.64 5.87
N TYR A 310 15.90 -18.76 6.57
CA TYR A 310 16.12 -18.79 8.02
C TYR A 310 17.55 -18.41 8.40
N ILE A 311 17.68 -17.62 9.46
CA ILE A 311 18.92 -17.40 10.20
C ILE A 311 18.71 -17.97 11.61
N ARG A 312 19.30 -19.15 11.88
CA ARG A 312 19.06 -19.91 13.13
C ARG A 312 20.12 -19.70 14.22
N ASN A 313 21.18 -18.96 13.91
CA ASN A 313 22.25 -18.67 14.85
C ASN A 313 22.30 -17.17 15.13
N TYR A 314 22.26 -16.80 16.40
CA TYR A 314 22.17 -15.41 16.82
C TYR A 314 23.46 -14.61 16.49
N GLU A 315 24.64 -15.20 16.62
CA GLU A 315 25.91 -14.54 16.26
C GLU A 315 25.97 -14.23 14.75
N SER A 316 25.48 -15.16 13.92
CA SER A 316 25.33 -14.95 12.47
C SER A 316 24.32 -13.86 12.15
N PHE A 317 23.22 -13.77 12.91
CA PHE A 317 22.24 -12.69 12.79
C PHE A 317 22.87 -11.33 13.11
N MET A 318 23.53 -11.21 14.27
CA MET A 318 24.20 -9.96 14.69
C MET A 318 25.28 -9.53 13.68
N SER A 319 26.05 -10.48 13.15
CA SER A 319 27.06 -10.22 12.12
C SER A 319 26.48 -9.78 10.78
N TRP A 320 25.23 -10.15 10.49
CA TRP A 320 24.55 -9.81 9.26
C TRP A 320 23.90 -8.42 9.33
N VAL A 321 23.15 -8.13 10.40
CA VAL A 321 22.49 -6.83 10.57
C VAL A 321 23.49 -5.69 10.85
N SER A 322 24.63 -5.97 11.46
CA SER A 322 25.70 -4.98 11.67
C SER A 322 26.42 -4.56 10.38
N LYS A 323 26.53 -5.44 9.38
CA LYS A 323 27.15 -5.12 8.07
C LYS A 323 26.26 -4.29 7.17
N ASP A 324 24.94 -4.38 7.35
CA ASP A 324 23.96 -3.56 6.62
C ASP A 324 23.85 -2.13 7.20
N ALA A 325 24.50 -1.84 8.34
CA ALA A 325 24.48 -0.54 9.01
C ALA A 325 25.70 0.36 8.69
N GLU A 326 26.68 -0.14 7.91
CA GLU A 326 27.83 0.61 7.37
C GLU A 326 27.57 1.09 5.93
#